data_AF-A0A2V9JMV8-F1
#
_entry.id   AF-A0A2V9JMV8-F1
#
_cell.length_a   1.000
_cell.length_b   1.000
_cell.length_c   1.000
_cell.angle_alpha   90.00
_cell.angle_beta   90.00
_cell.angle_gamma   90.00
#
_symmetry.space_group_name_H-M   'P 1'
#
loop_
_entity.id
_entity.type
_entity.pdbx_description
1 polymer ?
#
loop_
_entity_poly.entity_id
_entity_poly.type
_entity_poly.pdbx_seq_one_letter_code
_entity_poly.pdbx_strand_id
1 'polypeptide(L)' 'MEKTDRTERLLALLLLQQMKGAPQRDKVMLLNLAGFSNLEIADILETTSAVVSQSLYEARRQPSRASGKAGARKRKVS' A
#
# COMPACT_ATOMS: atom_id res chain seq x y z
N MET A 1 -27.71 7.40 -6.79
CA MET A 1 -26.59 6.63 -6.22
C MET A 1 -25.34 7.52 -6.28
N GLU A 2 -25.34 8.64 -5.53
CA GLU A 2 -24.44 9.78 -5.83
C GLU A 2 -23.74 10.38 -4.60
N LYS A 3 -24.28 10.14 -3.38
CA LYS A 3 -23.73 10.73 -2.15
C LYS A 3 -22.65 9.86 -1.49
N THR A 4 -22.79 8.53 -1.55
CA THR A 4 -21.85 7.60 -0.91
C THR A 4 -20.45 7.66 -1.55
N ASP A 5 -20.40 7.71 -2.89
CA ASP A 5 -19.15 7.80 -3.67
C ASP A 5 -18.36 9.08 -3.37
N ARG A 6 -19.04 10.23 -3.24
CA ARG A 6 -18.38 11.49 -2.88
C ARG A 6 -17.76 11.43 -1.48
N THR A 7 -18.45 10.84 -0.50
CA THR A 7 -17.91 10.72 0.88
C THR A 7 -16.71 9.78 0.91
N GLU A 8 -16.77 8.64 0.23
CA GLU A 8 -15.66 7.68 0.14
C GLU A 8 -14.43 8.30 -0.54
N ARG A 9 -14.62 9.03 -1.64
CA ARG A 9 -13.55 9.80 -2.31
C ARG A 9 -12.94 10.86 -1.40
N LEU A 10 -13.75 11.60 -0.66
CA LEU A 10 -13.24 12.60 0.29
C LEU A 10 -12.43 11.97 1.41
N LEU A 11 -12.86 10.83 1.94
CA LEU A 11 -12.12 10.07 2.94
C LEU A 11 -10.80 9.52 2.38
N ALA A 12 -10.79 9.02 1.15
CA ALA A 12 -9.57 8.59 0.47
C ALA A 12 -8.57 9.75 0.31
N LEU A 13 -9.05 10.94 -0.09
CA LEU A 13 -8.20 12.13 -0.21
C LEU A 13 -7.66 12.59 1.15
N LEU A 14 -8.46 12.54 2.21
CA LEU A 14 -8.00 12.85 3.57
C LEU A 14 -6.92 11.87 4.04
N LEU A 15 -7.10 10.57 3.78
CA LEU A 15 -6.09 9.55 4.05
C LEU A 15 -4.79 9.88 3.31
N LEU A 16 -4.85 10.16 2.01
CA LEU A 16 -3.68 10.50 1.20
C LEU A 16 -2.98 11.77 1.67
N GLN A 17 -3.73 12.74 2.18
CA GLN A 17 -3.20 13.96 2.76
C GLN A 17 -2.40 13.69 4.06
N GLN A 18 -2.81 12.70 4.86
CA GLN A 18 -2.04 12.26 6.03
C GLN A 18 -0.78 11.47 5.63
N MET A 19 -0.76 10.89 4.43
CA MET A 19 0.37 10.15 3.87
C MET A 19 1.33 11.03 3.04
N LYS A 20 1.40 12.33 3.33
CA LYS A 20 2.35 13.23 2.64
C LYS A 20 3.79 12.72 2.84
N GLY A 21 4.45 12.39 1.74
CA GLY A 21 5.81 11.83 1.73
C GLY A 21 5.90 10.30 1.75
N ALA A 22 4.78 9.58 1.92
CA ALA A 22 4.78 8.13 1.81
C ALA A 22 5.04 7.69 0.35
N PRO A 23 5.82 6.61 0.14
CA PRO A 23 5.98 5.98 -1.17
C PRO A 23 4.64 5.63 -1.81
N GLN A 24 4.56 5.70 -3.15
CA GLN A 24 3.32 5.38 -3.87
C GLN A 24 2.82 3.95 -3.60
N ARG A 25 3.75 3.00 -3.37
CA ARG A 25 3.42 1.64 -2.96
C ARG A 25 2.61 1.58 -1.67
N ASP A 26 2.98 2.37 -0.66
CA ASP A 26 2.30 2.35 0.64
C ASP A 26 0.89 2.94 0.51
N LYS A 27 0.73 3.98 -0.33
CA LYS A 27 -0.59 4.56 -0.68
C LYS A 27 -1.48 3.53 -1.37
N VAL A 28 -0.94 2.81 -2.35
CA VAL A 28 -1.65 1.72 -3.06
C VAL A 28 -2.08 0.61 -2.09
N MET A 29 -1.21 0.21 -1.18
CA MET A 29 -1.54 -0.82 -0.18
C MET A 29 -2.65 -0.38 0.75
N LEU A 30 -2.60 0.84 1.29
CA LEU A 30 -3.63 1.32 2.23
C LEU A 30 -4.98 1.54 1.56
N LEU A 31 -5.01 2.04 0.31
CA LEU A 31 -6.26 2.14 -0.44
C LEU A 31 -6.84 0.76 -0.78
N ASN A 32 -5.99 -0.22 -1.15
CA ASN A 32 -6.45 -1.58 -1.38
C ASN A 32 -6.97 -2.25 -0.11
N LEU A 33 -6.33 -1.99 1.04
CA LEU A 33 -6.81 -2.43 2.35
C LEU A 33 -8.14 -1.77 2.73
N ALA A 34 -8.35 -0.52 2.36
CA ALA A 34 -9.62 0.21 2.55
C ALA A 34 -10.73 -0.26 1.60
N GLY A 35 -10.48 -1.24 0.72
CA GLY A 35 -11.48 -1.88 -0.13
C GLY A 35 -11.59 -1.28 -1.54
N PHE A 36 -10.76 -0.29 -1.90
CA PHE A 36 -10.77 0.27 -3.25
C PHE A 36 -10.23 -0.75 -4.27
N SER A 37 -10.90 -0.83 -5.41
CA SER A 37 -10.49 -1.63 -6.57
C SER A 37 -9.28 -1.00 -7.27
N ASN A 38 -8.58 -1.80 -8.10
CA ASN A 38 -7.41 -1.31 -8.83
C ASN A 38 -7.74 -0.14 -9.78
N LEU A 39 -8.97 -0.07 -10.31
CA LEU A 39 -9.43 1.02 -11.18
C LEU A 39 -9.65 2.30 -10.38
N GLU A 40 -10.30 2.21 -9.21
CA GLU A 40 -10.54 3.36 -8.34
C GLU A 40 -9.23 3.90 -7.77
N ILE A 41 -8.30 3.03 -7.38
CA ILE A 41 -6.96 3.45 -6.93
C ILE A 41 -6.21 4.16 -8.06
N ALA A 42 -6.33 3.66 -9.29
CA ALA A 42 -5.71 4.28 -10.46
C ALA A 42 -6.29 5.67 -10.75
N ASP A 43 -7.61 5.84 -10.62
CA ASP A 43 -8.30 7.13 -10.74
C ASP A 43 -7.84 8.12 -9.65
N ILE A 44 -7.83 7.68 -8.39
CA ILE A 44 -7.45 8.52 -7.24
C ILE A 44 -5.98 8.95 -7.27
N LEU A 45 -5.08 8.05 -7.70
CA LEU A 45 -3.62 8.30 -7.72
C LEU A 45 -3.12 8.79 -9.09
N GLU A 46 -4.02 9.06 -10.03
CA GLU A 46 -3.71 9.50 -11.40
C GLU A 46 -2.66 8.59 -12.07
N THR A 47 -2.91 7.28 -12.05
CA THR A 47 -2.03 6.26 -12.64
C THR A 47 -2.83 5.21 -13.41
N THR A 48 -2.22 4.07 -13.75
CA THR A 48 -2.90 2.97 -14.44
C THR A 48 -3.12 1.78 -13.52
N SER A 49 -4.20 1.02 -13.75
CA SER A 49 -4.49 -0.22 -13.03
C SER A 49 -3.37 -1.26 -13.13
N ALA A 50 -2.59 -1.24 -14.22
CA ALA A 50 -1.40 -2.08 -14.38
C ALA A 50 -0.30 -1.75 -13.35
N VAL A 51 0.00 -0.46 -13.16
CA VAL A 51 0.97 0.02 -12.15
C VAL A 51 0.52 -0.34 -10.74
N VAL A 52 -0.78 -0.18 -10.44
CA VAL A 52 -1.37 -0.57 -9.16
C VAL A 52 -1.21 -2.08 -8.91
N SER A 53 -1.54 -2.90 -9.92
CA SER A 53 -1.44 -4.36 -9.84
C SER A 53 0.00 -4.83 -9.60
N GLN A 54 0.96 -4.22 -10.30
CA GLN A 54 2.38 -4.48 -10.09
C GLN A 54 2.82 -4.08 -8.68
N SER A 55 2.44 -2.89 -8.21
CA SER A 55 2.79 -2.41 -6.87
C SER A 55 2.27 -3.33 -5.76
N LEU A 56 1.02 -3.79 -5.88
CA LEU A 56 0.44 -4.77 -4.95
C LEU A 56 1.13 -6.13 -5.02
N TYR A 57 1.54 -6.57 -6.21
CA TYR A 57 2.27 -7.82 -6.38
C TYR A 57 3.64 -7.74 -5.70
N GLU A 58 4.42 -6.69 -5.96
CA GLU A 58 5.70 -6.43 -5.32
C GLU A 58 5.56 -6.30 -3.80
N ALA A 59 4.47 -5.68 -3.34
CA ALA A 59 4.17 -5.54 -1.94
C ALA A 59 4.00 -6.88 -1.22
N ARG A 60 3.27 -7.82 -1.83
CA ARG A 60 3.08 -9.18 -1.30
C ARG A 60 4.34 -10.02 -1.38
N ARG A 61 5.21 -9.76 -2.36
CA ARG A 61 6.40 -10.56 -2.64
C ARG A 61 7.60 -10.23 -1.76
N GLN A 62 7.59 -9.12 -1.02
CA GLN A 62 8.64 -8.85 -0.06
C GLN A 62 8.43 -9.71 1.20
N PRO A 63 9.26 -10.74 1.44
CA PRO A 63 9.27 -11.39 2.74
C PRO A 63 9.65 -10.34 3.77
N SER A 64 8.92 -10.32 4.88
CA SER A 64 9.21 -9.42 6.00
C SER A 64 10.71 -9.49 6.30
N ARG A 65 11.42 -8.37 6.13
CA ARG A 65 12.87 -8.26 6.48
C ARG A 65 13.14 -8.50 7.97
N ALA A 66 12.14 -8.88 8.75
CA ALA A 66 12.18 -9.17 10.18
C ALA A 66 12.66 -10.59 10.53
N SER A 67 12.67 -11.56 9.62
CA SER A 67 13.08 -12.94 9.94
C SER A 67 14.58 -13.23 9.79
N GLY A 68 15.36 -12.33 9.20
CA GLY A 68 16.78 -12.57 8.87
C GLY A 68 17.82 -12.26 9.96
N LYS A 69 17.44 -11.62 11.08
CA LYS A 69 18.42 -11.16 12.10
C LYS A 69 18.46 -11.97 13.41
N ALA A 70 17.61 -12.99 13.58
CA ALA A 70 17.57 -13.77 14.83
C ALA A 70 18.56 -14.97 14.86
N GLY A 71 19.11 -15.40 13.73
CA GLY A 71 19.94 -16.62 13.66
C GLY A 71 21.45 -16.45 13.84
N ALA A 72 21.99 -15.23 13.76
CA ALA A 72 23.45 -15.01 13.64
C ALA A 72 24.20 -14.90 14.98
N ARG A 73 23.53 -14.89 16.14
CA ARG A 73 24.17 -14.59 17.43
C ARG A 73 24.53 -15.82 18.29
N LYS A 74 24.44 -17.04 17.76
CA LYS A 74 24.67 -18.29 18.53
C LYS A 74 25.82 -19.16 18.03
N ARG A 75 26.94 -18.59 17.55
CA ARG A 75 28.15 -19.37 17.24
C ARG A 75 29.42 -18.54 17.44
N LYS A 76 29.81 -18.30 18.69
CA LYS A 76 31.18 -18.02 19.13
C LYS A 76 31.17 -17.82 20.64
N VAL A 77 31.46 -18.88 21.40
CA VAL A 77 32.54 -18.94 22.40
C VAL A 77 32.83 -20.43 22.59
N SER A 78 34.00 -20.86 22.10
CA SER A 78 34.75 -22.02 22.59
C SER A 78 35.73 -21.52 23.63
#